data_AF-A0A379UU08-F1
#
_entry.id   AF-A0A379UU08-F1
#
_cell.length_a   1.000
_cell.length_b   1.000
_cell.length_c   1.000
_cell.angle_alpha   90.00
_cell.angle_beta   90.00
_cell.angle_gamma   90.00
#
_symmetry.space_group_name_H-M   'P 1'
#
loop_
_entity.id
_entity.type
_entity.pdbx_description
1 polymer ?
#
loop_
_entity_poly.entity_id
_entity_poly.type
_entity_poly.pdbx_seq_one_letter_code
_entity_poly.pdbx_strand_id
1 'polypeptide(L)'
;MNRFIIADASKCIGCRTCEVACVVSHQENQDCASLTPETFLPRIHVIKGVNVSTATLCRQCEDAPCANVCPNGAISRDKGFVHVMQERCIGCKTCVVACPYGAMEVVVRPVVRNSGAGLNVRAKKPKPTSAICVTTVRPVRPVWPLARRTPSSAWTAISLNS
;
A
#
# COMPACT_ATOMS: atom_id res chain seq x y z
N MET A 1 -10.11 -7.77 17.56
CA MET A 1 -9.30 -8.66 16.70
C MET A 1 -8.76 -7.87 15.52
N ASN A 2 -7.45 -7.94 15.27
CA ASN A 2 -6.86 -7.32 14.09
C ASN A 2 -7.18 -8.15 12.84
N ARG A 3 -7.55 -7.48 11.74
CA ARG A 3 -7.73 -8.13 10.44
C ARG A 3 -6.41 -8.07 9.69
N PHE A 4 -5.82 -9.22 9.41
CA PHE A 4 -4.59 -9.33 8.63
C PHE A 4 -4.85 -10.12 7.35
N ILE A 5 -4.08 -9.79 6.31
CA ILE A 5 -4.10 -10.47 5.02
C ILE A 5 -2.73 -11.14 4.88
N ILE A 6 -2.71 -12.43 4.51
CA ILE A 6 -1.49 -13.21 4.30
C ILE A 6 -1.56 -13.83 2.90
N ALA A 7 -0.45 -13.73 2.17
CA ALA A 7 -0.29 -14.42 0.90
C ALA A 7 0.15 -15.88 1.16
N ASP A 8 -0.57 -16.83 0.55
CA ASP A 8 -0.20 -18.23 0.54
C ASP A 8 0.84 -18.48 -0.56
N ALA A 9 2.09 -18.77 -0.17
CA ALA A 9 3.19 -19.01 -1.09
C ALA A 9 3.02 -20.28 -1.92
N SER A 10 2.23 -21.27 -1.45
CA SER A 10 1.99 -22.52 -2.18
C SER A 10 1.06 -22.33 -3.39
N LYS A 11 0.18 -21.32 -3.33
CA LYS A 11 -0.81 -21.01 -4.37
C LYS A 11 -0.41 -19.82 -5.24
N CYS A 12 0.57 -19.03 -4.79
CA CYS A 12 1.02 -17.88 -5.54
C CYS A 12 1.77 -18.32 -6.80
N ILE A 13 1.37 -17.80 -7.96
CA ILE A 13 2.04 -18.02 -9.26
C ILE A 13 2.84 -16.78 -9.72
N GLY A 14 2.89 -15.74 -8.89
CA GLY A 14 3.62 -14.51 -9.19
C GLY A 14 3.03 -13.67 -10.34
N CYS A 15 1.71 -13.71 -10.55
CA CYS A 15 1.03 -13.01 -11.66
C CYS A 15 0.93 -11.48 -11.49
N ARG A 16 1.29 -10.93 -10.32
CA ARG A 16 1.25 -9.48 -10.01
C ARG A 16 -0.13 -8.81 -10.05
N THR A 17 -1.21 -9.57 -10.23
CA THR A 17 -2.58 -9.03 -10.21
C THR A 17 -2.90 -8.33 -8.89
N CYS A 18 -2.35 -8.81 -7.77
CA CYS A 18 -2.51 -8.17 -6.46
C CYS A 18 -1.82 -6.79 -6.36
N GLU A 19 -0.74 -6.56 -7.11
CA GLU A 19 -0.07 -5.25 -7.18
C GLU A 19 -0.98 -4.25 -7.88
N VAL A 20 -1.51 -4.63 -9.05
CA VAL A 20 -2.45 -3.81 -9.84
C VAL A 20 -3.71 -3.50 -9.03
N ALA A 21 -4.33 -4.53 -8.44
CA ALA A 21 -5.53 -4.36 -7.61
C ALA A 21 -5.28 -3.40 -6.44
N CYS A 22 -4.10 -3.49 -5.81
CA CYS A 22 -3.72 -2.58 -4.74
C CYS A 22 -3.66 -1.13 -5.23
N VAL A 23 -2.94 -0.85 -6.32
CA VAL A 23 -2.83 0.51 -6.86
C VAL A 23 -4.20 1.06 -7.23
N VAL A 24 -4.98 0.31 -8.02
CA VAL A 24 -6.31 0.74 -8.49
C VAL A 24 -7.24 1.03 -7.32
N SER A 25 -7.24 0.19 -6.27
CA SER A 25 -8.09 0.41 -5.10
C SER A 25 -7.78 1.67 -4.29
N HIS A 26 -6.57 2.22 -4.47
CA HIS A 26 -6.06 3.39 -3.76
C HIS A 26 -5.93 4.63 -4.64
N GLN A 27 -6.40 4.57 -5.88
CA GLN A 27 -6.61 5.73 -6.72
C GLN A 27 -8.00 6.32 -6.52
N GLU A 28 -8.13 7.61 -6.79
CA GLU A 28 -9.38 8.35 -6.63
C GLU A 28 -10.48 7.83 -7.57
N ASN A 29 -10.13 7.57 -8.84
CA ASN A 29 -11.07 7.13 -9.87
C ASN A 29 -11.20 5.60 -10.00
N GLN A 30 -10.40 4.83 -9.25
CA GLN A 30 -10.36 3.35 -9.33
C GLN A 30 -10.31 2.80 -10.75
N ASP A 31 -9.67 3.54 -11.66
CA ASP A 31 -9.59 3.22 -13.07
C ASP A 31 -8.23 2.62 -13.43
N CYS A 32 -8.25 1.48 -14.11
CA CYS A 32 -7.06 0.77 -14.52
C CYS A 32 -6.38 1.46 -15.72
N ALA A 33 -7.14 2.18 -16.55
CA ALA A 33 -6.61 2.83 -17.76
C ALA A 33 -5.79 4.10 -17.43
N SER A 34 -6.05 4.70 -16.27
CA SER A 34 -5.35 5.89 -15.77
C SER A 34 -3.98 5.59 -15.11
N LEU A 35 -3.55 4.32 -15.08
CA LEU A 35 -2.26 3.93 -14.50
C LEU A 35 -1.09 4.34 -15.38
N THR A 36 -0.13 5.05 -14.80
CA THR A 36 1.16 5.37 -15.41
C THR A 36 2.31 4.76 -14.60
N PRO A 37 3.50 4.56 -15.18
CA PRO A 37 4.66 4.05 -14.42
C PRO A 37 5.00 4.88 -13.18
N GLU A 38 4.78 6.20 -13.24
CA GLU A 38 5.05 7.11 -12.12
C GLU A 38 4.00 6.99 -11.02
N THR A 39 2.78 6.57 -11.34
CA THR A 39 1.65 6.42 -10.41
C THR A 39 1.47 4.99 -9.90
N PHE A 40 2.14 4.01 -10.52
CA PHE A 40 2.15 2.61 -10.13
C PHE A 40 3.02 2.37 -8.88
N LEU A 41 2.46 2.66 -7.70
CA LEU A 41 3.08 2.39 -6.41
C LEU A 41 2.22 1.45 -5.57
N PRO A 42 2.34 0.13 -5.80
CA PRO A 42 1.61 -0.84 -5.01
C PRO A 42 2.13 -0.87 -3.57
N ARG A 43 1.25 -1.21 -2.62
CA ARG A 43 1.60 -1.51 -1.21
C ARG A 43 1.87 -2.99 -0.97
N ILE A 44 1.64 -3.79 -2.00
CA ILE A 44 1.80 -5.24 -2.04
C ILE A 44 2.84 -5.51 -3.11
N HIS A 45 3.93 -6.21 -2.77
CA HIS A 45 5.00 -6.52 -3.72
C HIS A 45 5.11 -8.02 -3.91
N VAL A 46 5.03 -8.47 -5.16
CA VAL A 46 5.24 -9.88 -5.51
C VAL A 46 6.74 -10.14 -5.60
N ILE A 47 7.20 -11.10 -4.79
CA ILE A 47 8.53 -11.67 -4.88
C ILE A 47 8.41 -12.98 -5.65
N LYS A 48 8.99 -13.03 -6.84
CA LYS A 48 9.04 -14.22 -7.68
C LYS A 48 10.45 -14.80 -7.65
N GLY A 49 10.63 -15.90 -6.92
CA GLY A 49 11.83 -16.73 -6.97
C GLY A 49 11.74 -17.81 -8.04
N VAL A 50 12.77 -18.64 -8.13
CA VAL A 50 12.84 -19.78 -9.06
C VAL A 50 11.83 -20.87 -8.68
N ASN A 51 11.74 -21.19 -7.38
CA ASN A 51 10.92 -22.30 -6.87
C ASN A 51 9.72 -21.86 -6.02
N VAL A 52 9.73 -20.61 -5.54
CA VAL A 52 8.69 -20.07 -4.66
C VAL A 52 8.35 -18.67 -5.12
N SER A 53 7.06 -18.38 -5.21
CA SER A 53 6.59 -17.01 -5.36
C SER A 53 5.66 -16.66 -4.20
N THR A 54 5.69 -15.40 -3.76
CA THR A 54 4.84 -14.92 -2.68
C THR A 54 4.62 -13.42 -2.84
N ALA A 55 3.72 -12.86 -2.03
CA ALA A 55 3.51 -11.42 -1.97
C ALA A 55 3.79 -10.90 -0.56
N THR A 56 4.60 -9.85 -0.51
CA THR A 56 4.92 -9.09 0.69
C THR A 56 3.95 -7.94 0.85
N LEU A 57 3.33 -7.83 2.02
CA LEU A 57 2.36 -6.79 2.33
C LEU A 57 2.37 -6.48 3.83
N CYS A 58 1.84 -5.31 4.20
CA CYS A 58 1.71 -4.93 5.59
C CYS A 58 0.75 -5.88 6.32
N ARG A 59 1.24 -6.52 7.39
CA ARG A 59 0.44 -7.47 8.20
C ARG A 59 -0.41 -6.82 9.28
N GLN A 60 -0.41 -5.50 9.41
CA GLN A 60 -1.22 -4.78 10.41
C GLN A 60 -0.95 -5.30 11.84
N CYS A 61 0.34 -5.50 12.15
CA CYS A 61 0.83 -6.08 13.41
C CYS A 61 0.26 -5.33 14.62
N GLU A 62 -0.12 -6.07 15.67
CA GLU A 62 -0.68 -5.51 16.91
C GLU A 62 0.27 -4.51 17.57
N ASP A 63 1.48 -4.95 17.88
CA ASP A 63 2.52 -4.12 18.51
C ASP A 63 3.16 -3.09 17.57
N ALA A 64 2.89 -3.19 16.25
CA ALA A 64 3.37 -2.29 15.20
C ALA A 64 4.81 -1.79 15.44
N PRO A 65 5.85 -2.64 15.33
CA PRO A 65 7.23 -2.24 15.63
C PRO A 65 7.70 -1.06 14.79
N CYS A 66 7.17 -0.91 13.57
CA CYS A 66 7.41 0.26 12.72
C CYS A 66 6.94 1.59 13.34
N ALA A 67 5.85 1.59 14.12
CA ALA A 67 5.36 2.76 14.84
C ALA A 67 6.25 3.09 16.04
N ASN A 68 6.65 2.07 16.81
CA ASN A 68 7.46 2.25 18.02
C ASN A 68 8.84 2.86 17.74
N VAL A 69 9.42 2.58 16.57
CA VAL A 69 10.72 3.15 16.18
C VAL A 69 10.64 4.50 15.47
N CYS A 70 9.43 5.04 15.24
CA CYS A 70 9.28 6.27 14.46
C CYS A 70 9.55 7.51 15.34
N PRO A 71 10.66 8.25 15.12
CA PRO A 71 11.03 9.37 15.98
C PRO A 71 10.06 10.56 15.88
N ASN A 72 9.37 10.71 14.75
CA ASN A 72 8.45 11.83 14.51
C ASN A 72 6.98 11.45 14.69
N GLY A 73 6.68 10.24 15.21
CA GLY A 73 5.30 9.77 15.38
C GLY A 73 4.48 9.80 14.09
N ALA A 74 5.12 9.55 12.94
CA ALA A 74 4.47 9.60 11.63
C ALA A 74 3.63 8.34 11.35
N ILE A 75 3.86 7.26 12.10
CA ILE A 75 3.13 6.01 11.97
C ILE A 75 2.28 5.85 13.22
N SER A 76 0.97 5.70 13.05
CA SER A 76 0.05 5.54 14.17
C SER A 76 -1.03 4.52 13.84
N ARG A 77 -1.64 3.99 14.89
CA ARG A 77 -2.76 3.08 14.80
C ARG A 77 -4.03 3.89 15.02
N ASP A 78 -4.93 3.89 14.05
CA ASP A 78 -6.26 4.51 14.14
C ASP A 78 -7.30 3.50 13.65
N LYS A 79 -8.47 3.47 14.30
CA LYS A 79 -9.61 2.61 13.88
C LYS A 79 -9.26 1.15 13.60
N GLY A 80 -8.28 0.59 14.33
CA GLY A 80 -7.86 -0.81 14.20
C GLY A 80 -6.88 -1.10 13.06
N PHE A 81 -6.32 -0.09 12.39
CA PHE A 81 -5.27 -0.26 11.39
C PHE A 81 -4.11 0.72 11.60
N VAL A 82 -2.91 0.25 11.28
CA VAL A 82 -1.67 1.04 11.22
C VAL A 82 -1.66 1.81 9.91
N HIS A 83 -1.48 3.12 10.01
CA HIS A 83 -1.38 4.03 8.89
C HIS A 83 -0.20 4.99 9.07
N VAL A 84 0.22 5.60 7.98
CA VAL A 84 1.31 6.57 7.95
C VAL A 84 0.76 7.93 7.57
N MET A 85 1.05 8.92 8.40
CA MET A 85 0.85 10.33 8.12
C MET A 85 2.07 10.86 7.35
N GLN A 86 1.98 10.91 6.02
CA GLN A 86 3.09 11.36 5.17
C GLN A 86 3.59 12.78 5.54
N GLU A 87 2.71 13.63 6.05
CA GLU A 87 3.05 15.01 6.45
C GLU A 87 4.09 15.08 7.57
N ARG A 88 4.16 14.04 8.42
CA ARG A 88 5.13 13.92 9.52
C ARG A 88 6.33 13.05 9.14
N CYS A 89 6.33 12.41 7.97
CA CYS A 89 7.44 11.54 7.60
C CYS A 89 8.65 12.36 7.16
N ILE A 90 9.80 12.16 7.82
CA ILE A 90 11.09 12.78 7.47
C ILE A 90 11.98 11.88 6.60
N GLY A 91 11.52 10.66 6.29
CA GLY A 91 12.30 9.72 5.48
C GLY A 91 13.51 9.10 6.16
N CYS A 92 13.53 8.99 7.49
CA CYS A 92 14.65 8.41 8.25
C CYS A 92 14.85 6.90 8.05
N LYS A 93 13.88 6.20 7.42
CA LYS A 93 13.92 4.77 7.09
C LYS A 93 14.02 3.80 8.28
N THR A 94 13.97 4.25 9.54
CA THR A 94 13.99 3.37 10.72
C THR A 94 12.86 2.34 10.70
N CYS A 95 11.68 2.75 10.22
CA CYS A 95 10.51 1.87 10.07
C CYS A 95 10.71 0.75 9.04
N VAL A 96 11.59 0.94 8.04
CA VAL A 96 11.94 -0.09 7.04
C VAL A 96 12.71 -1.21 7.72
N VAL A 97 13.72 -0.85 8.51
CA VAL A 97 14.57 -1.81 9.25
C VAL A 97 13.76 -2.53 10.32
N ALA A 98 12.86 -1.83 11.01
CA ALA A 98 12.05 -2.43 12.08
C ALA A 98 10.92 -3.34 11.58
N CYS A 99 10.62 -3.37 10.27
CA CYS A 99 9.55 -4.22 9.75
C CYS A 99 10.06 -5.65 9.53
N PRO A 100 9.62 -6.65 10.33
CA PRO A 100 10.10 -8.03 10.19
C PRO A 100 9.66 -8.71 8.89
N TYR A 101 8.67 -8.11 8.20
CA TYR A 101 8.10 -8.65 6.97
C TYR A 101 8.57 -7.92 5.71
N GLY A 102 9.39 -6.87 5.84
CA GLY A 102 9.85 -6.09 4.69
C GLY A 102 8.74 -5.35 3.94
N ALA A 103 7.62 -5.05 4.60
CA ALA A 103 6.46 -4.41 3.97
C ALA A 103 6.53 -2.88 3.90
N MET A 104 7.57 -2.27 4.49
CA MET A 104 7.75 -0.83 4.55
C MET A 104 8.72 -0.39 3.46
N GLU A 105 8.29 0.51 2.58
CA GLU A 105 9.13 1.17 1.59
C GLU A 105 9.04 2.69 1.76
N VAL A 106 10.16 3.38 1.52
CA VAL A 106 10.24 4.84 1.49
C VAL A 106 10.48 5.28 0.06
N VAL A 107 9.44 5.82 -0.58
CA VAL A 107 9.53 6.35 -1.95
C VAL A 107 9.68 7.86 -1.93
N VAL A 108 10.48 8.41 -2.82
CA VAL A 108 10.67 9.86 -2.90
C VAL A 108 9.76 10.42 -3.98
N ARG A 109 8.84 11.32 -3.60
CA ARG A 109 8.04 12.07 -4.56
C ARG A 109 8.04 13.57 -4.26
N PRO A 110 7.94 14.42 -5.29
CA PRO A 110 7.66 15.83 -5.09
C PRO A 110 6.23 16.00 -4.60
N VAL A 111 6.04 16.36 -3.32
CA VAL A 111 4.72 16.75 -2.81
C VAL A 111 4.45 18.20 -3.17
N VAL A 112 3.46 18.42 -4.03
CA VAL A 112 2.92 19.76 -4.32
C VAL A 112 2.01 20.16 -3.17
N ARG A 113 2.51 20.95 -2.22
CA ARG A 113 1.65 21.61 -1.23
C ARG A 113 0.90 22.74 -1.92
N ASN A 114 -0.42 22.64 -2.02
CA ASN A 114 -1.28 23.76 -2.38
C ASN A 114 -1.56 24.58 -1.12
N SER A 115 -0.64 25.47 -0.79
CA SER A 115 -0.93 26.59 0.10
C SER A 115 -1.97 27.46 -0.60
N GLY A 116 -3.15 27.61 -0.02
CA GLY A 116 -4.30 28.33 -0.58
C GLY A 116 -4.08 29.84 -0.72
N ALA A 117 -3.19 30.25 -1.62
CA ALA A 117 -3.10 31.60 -2.14
C ALA A 117 -3.25 31.49 -3.66
N GLY A 118 -4.39 31.95 -4.18
CA GLY A 118 -4.66 31.94 -5.61
C GLY A 118 -3.61 32.76 -6.35
N LEU A 119 -2.88 32.14 -7.27
CA LEU A 119 -2.15 32.77 -8.37
C LEU A 119 -1.73 31.69 -9.38
N ASN A 120 -2.07 31.95 -10.65
CA ASN A 120 -1.65 31.19 -11.83
C ASN A 120 -0.12 31.24 -11.96
N VAL A 121 0.59 30.10 -11.78
CA VAL A 121 2.00 29.97 -12.17
C VAL A 121 2.30 28.54 -12.65
N ARG A 122 2.76 28.43 -13.91
CA ARG A 122 3.49 27.29 -14.48
C ARG A 122 4.80 27.07 -13.71
N ALA A 123 5.14 25.80 -13.50
CA ALA A 123 6.35 25.27 -12.86
C ALA A 123 6.45 25.47 -11.34
N LYS A 124 6.22 24.41 -10.56
CA LYS A 124 6.70 24.32 -9.17
C LYS A 124 7.98 23.47 -9.15
N LYS A 125 9.12 24.14 -8.94
CA LYS A 125 10.38 23.49 -8.53
C LYS A 125 10.09 22.55 -7.36
N PRO A 126 10.49 21.27 -7.41
CA PRO A 126 10.29 20.36 -6.31
C PRO A 126 11.19 20.78 -5.13
N LYS A 127 10.58 21.19 -4.02
CA LYS A 127 11.26 21.28 -2.71
C LYS A 127 11.67 19.86 -2.27
N PRO A 128 12.74 19.70 -1.46
CA PRO A 128 13.37 18.40 -1.27
C PRO A 128 12.39 17.38 -0.67
N THR A 129 11.98 16.45 -1.54
CA THR A 129 11.82 15.03 -1.25
C THR A 129 11.15 14.68 0.07
N SER A 130 9.83 14.83 0.15
CA SER A 130 9.05 14.10 1.15
C SER A 130 9.06 12.62 0.77
N ALA A 131 9.72 11.84 1.60
CA ALA A 131 9.74 10.40 1.53
C ALA A 131 8.35 9.87 1.92
N ILE A 132 7.57 9.42 0.95
CA ILE A 132 6.25 8.81 1.16
C ILE A 132 6.50 7.37 1.63
N CYS A 133 6.04 7.05 2.83
CA CYS A 133 5.97 5.66 3.29
C CYS A 133 4.65 5.06 2.83
N VAL A 134 4.65 4.11 1.91
CA VAL A 134 3.42 3.59 1.31
C VAL A 134 2.81 2.47 2.17
N THR A 135 2.26 2.78 3.36
CA THR A 135 1.65 1.71 4.21
C THR A 135 0.31 2.03 4.85
N THR A 136 -0.48 2.95 4.28
CA THR A 136 -1.89 3.01 4.69
C THR A 136 -2.61 1.78 4.14
N VAL A 137 -3.11 0.87 4.98
CA VAL A 137 -4.10 -0.12 4.51
C VAL A 137 -5.45 0.54 4.71
N ARG A 138 -5.90 1.31 3.71
CA ARG A 138 -7.32 1.66 3.65
C ARG A 138 -8.09 0.38 3.29
N PRO A 139 -9.24 0.09 3.91
CA PRO A 139 -10.07 -1.02 3.48
C PRO A 139 -10.40 -0.83 2.00
N VAL A 140 -10.02 -1.82 1.19
CA VAL A 140 -10.36 -1.89 -0.23
C VAL A 140 -11.87 -1.91 -0.32
N ARG A 141 -12.48 -0.84 -0.85
CA ARG A 141 -13.87 -0.92 -1.32
C ARG A 141 -13.89 -1.96 -2.44
N PRO A 142 -14.84 -2.91 -2.44
CA PRO A 142 -14.89 -3.93 -3.47
C PRO A 142 -15.01 -3.26 -4.85
N VAL A 143 -13.97 -3.43 -5.68
CA VAL A 143 -14.00 -3.04 -7.10
C VAL A 143 -14.81 -4.13 -7.81
N TRP A 144 -16.13 -4.07 -7.70
CA TRP A 144 -17.03 -4.94 -8.45
C TRP A 144 -17.81 -4.15 -9.49
N PRO A 145 -17.27 -4.03 -10.71
CA PRO A 145 -18.17 -4.13 -11.87
C PRO A 145 -17.76 -5.18 -12.91
N LEU A 146 -16.58 -5.82 -12.83
CA LEU A 146 -16.09 -6.66 -13.94
C LEU A 146 -16.38 -8.17 -13.84
N ALA A 147 -16.94 -8.66 -12.73
CA ALA A 147 -17.20 -10.10 -12.53
C ALA A 147 -18.64 -10.52 -12.90
N ARG A 148 -19.13 -10.07 -14.06
CA ARG A 148 -20.28 -10.70 -14.75
C ARG A 148 -19.82 -11.32 -16.06
N ARG A 149 -19.01 -12.39 -16.03
CA ARG A 149 -18.79 -13.29 -17.18
C ARG A 149 -17.89 -14.52 -16.91
N THR A 150 -17.92 -15.14 -15.74
CA THR A 150 -17.34 -16.50 -15.61
C THR A 150 -18.22 -17.42 -14.75
N PRO A 151 -18.39 -18.70 -15.15
CA PRO A 151 -19.34 -19.62 -14.55
C PRO A 151 -18.91 -20.08 -13.16
N SER A 152 -19.75 -19.75 -12.17
CA SER A 152 -20.16 -20.40 -10.91
C SER A 152 -19.33 -21.47 -10.16
N SER A 153 -18.10 -21.86 -10.53
CA SER A 153 -17.40 -22.98 -9.88
C SER A 153 -16.06 -22.66 -9.21
N ALA A 154 -15.54 -21.42 -9.32
CA ALA A 154 -14.23 -21.06 -8.74
C ALA A 154 -14.30 -20.27 -7.41
N TRP A 155 -15.49 -19.99 -6.89
CA TRP A 155 -15.70 -19.17 -5.70
C TRP A 155 -16.38 -19.96 -4.57
N THR A 156 -15.77 -21.06 -4.15
CA THR A 156 -16.14 -21.69 -2.88
C THR A 156 -15.06 -21.40 -1.86
N ALA A 157 -15.43 -20.57 -0.89
CA ALA A 157 -14.84 -20.44 0.45
C ALA A 157 -13.41 -19.88 0.56
N ILE A 158 -13.29 -18.55 0.58
CA ILE A 158 -12.46 -17.92 1.62
C ILE A 158 -13.23 -18.11 2.92
N SER A 159 -12.95 -19.21 3.61
CA SER A 159 -13.49 -19.47 4.95
C SER A 159 -12.98 -18.38 5.87
N LEU A 160 -13.90 -17.48 6.25
CA LEU A 160 -13.85 -16.86 7.57
C LEU A 160 -13.98 -18.01 8.55
N ASN A 161 -12.98 -18.20 9.40
CA ASN A 161 -13.23 -18.85 10.67
C ASN A 161 -12.51 -18.13 11.80
N SER A 162 -13.33 -17.90 12.81
CA SER A 162 -13.20 -17.52 14.22
C SER A 162 -11.80 -17.32 14.82
#